data_AF-A0A2P5YDA1-F1
#
_entry.id   AF-A0A2P5YDA1-F1
#
_cell.length_a   1.000
_cell.length_b   1.000
_cell.length_c   1.000
_cell.angle_alpha   90.00
_cell.angle_beta   90.00
_cell.angle_gamma   90.00
#
_symmetry.space_group_name_H-M   'P 1'
#
loop_
_entity.id
_entity.type
_entity.pdbx_description
1 polymer ?
#
loop_
_entity_poly.entity_id
_entity_poly.type
_entity_poly.pdbx_seq_one_letter_code
_entity_poly.pdbx_strand_id
1 'polypeptide(L)'
;MEIHGLWYRVLEILSDRRILGISNEEVINKGICPPPFPDDDWIRDSRVFTPGPGFAGVTLFYDCPSPISTDLLFFPCNKNDDYSNVSVAIANNNNIHPQRCSDSVSVTILETSLESLRNHSWDLKGALKTGFELQWRKNYSEECWNCTSSGGACGFHIFEYQTFFCYNTSDNILWVIG
;
A
#
# COMPACT_ATOMS: atom_id res chain seq x y z
N MET A 1 2.01 -8.88 -7.58
CA MET A 1 1.62 -9.66 -6.38
C MET A 1 0.15 -9.40 -6.10
N GLU A 2 -0.69 -10.42 -5.91
CA GLU A 2 -2.13 -10.22 -5.73
C GLU A 2 -2.58 -10.35 -4.27
N ILE A 3 -2.80 -9.27 -3.53
CA ILE A 3 -3.27 -9.33 -2.13
C ILE A 3 -4.74 -8.97 -2.06
N HIS A 4 -5.57 -9.86 -1.51
CA HIS A 4 -7.02 -9.66 -1.37
C HIS A 4 -7.72 -9.21 -2.67
N GLY A 5 -7.35 -9.81 -3.81
CA GLY A 5 -7.92 -9.48 -5.12
C GLY A 5 -7.35 -8.22 -5.77
N LEU A 6 -6.34 -7.58 -5.16
CA LEU A 6 -5.64 -6.45 -5.74
C LEU A 6 -4.22 -6.76 -6.18
N TRP A 7 -3.83 -6.21 -7.32
CA TRP A 7 -2.47 -6.29 -7.81
C TRP A 7 -1.59 -5.18 -7.26
N TYR A 8 -0.51 -5.59 -6.61
CA TYR A 8 0.57 -4.74 -6.14
C TYR A 8 1.85 -5.01 -6.95
N ARG A 9 2.49 -3.93 -7.36
CA ARG A 9 3.86 -3.92 -7.89
C ARG A 9 4.83 -4.01 -6.72
N VAL A 10 5.81 -4.90 -6.82
CA VAL A 10 6.97 -4.88 -5.92
C VAL A 10 7.90 -3.78 -6.41
N LEU A 11 8.22 -2.84 -5.53
CA LEU A 11 9.13 -1.73 -5.81
C LEU A 11 10.55 -2.07 -5.36
N GLU A 12 10.69 -2.60 -4.15
CA GLU A 12 11.99 -2.97 -3.58
C GLU A 12 11.84 -4.05 -2.50
N ILE A 13 12.94 -4.77 -2.26
CA ILE A 13 13.06 -5.74 -1.18
C ILE A 13 14.39 -5.49 -0.48
N LEU A 14 14.35 -5.10 0.79
CA LEU A 14 15.53 -4.86 1.62
C LEU A 14 15.57 -5.93 2.72
N SER A 15 16.22 -7.04 2.39
CA SER A 15 16.27 -8.25 3.24
C SER A 15 16.94 -8.03 4.60
N ASP A 16 17.91 -7.12 4.68
CA ASP A 16 18.61 -6.72 5.90
C ASP A 16 17.71 -5.94 6.88
N ARG A 17 16.79 -5.13 6.34
CA ARG A 17 15.86 -4.30 7.12
C ARG A 17 14.49 -4.93 7.30
N ARG A 18 14.26 -6.05 6.63
CA ARG A 18 12.99 -6.75 6.54
C ARG A 18 11.89 -5.95 5.84
N ILE A 19 12.26 -5.13 4.87
CA ILE A 19 11.34 -4.20 4.19
C ILE A 19 10.95 -4.74 2.82
N LEU A 20 9.65 -4.72 2.54
CA LEU A 20 9.04 -4.96 1.24
C LEU A 20 8.31 -3.68 0.82
N GLY A 21 8.85 -2.95 -0.15
CA GLY A 21 8.22 -1.79 -0.73
C GLY A 21 7.26 -2.22 -1.84
N ILE A 22 5.99 -1.82 -1.74
CA ILE A 22 4.95 -2.18 -2.72
C ILE A 22 4.10 -0.98 -3.09
N SER A 23 3.55 -1.00 -4.30
CA SER A 23 2.62 0.03 -4.77
C SER A 23 1.45 -0.60 -5.51
N ASN A 24 0.27 -0.02 -5.35
CA ASN A 24 -0.95 -0.56 -5.93
C ASN A 24 -0.98 -0.28 -7.44
N GLU A 25 -1.08 -1.34 -8.26
CA GLU A 25 -1.08 -1.23 -9.73
C GLU A 25 -2.30 -0.47 -10.25
N GLU A 26 -3.46 -0.63 -9.63
CA GLU A 26 -4.68 0.12 -10.00
C GLU A 26 -4.45 1.62 -9.78
N VAL A 27 -3.82 2.02 -8.66
CA VAL A 27 -3.49 3.42 -8.40
C VAL A 27 -2.46 3.97 -9.38
N ILE A 28 -1.43 3.17 -9.72
CA ILE A 28 -0.41 3.56 -10.69
C ILE A 28 -1.04 3.84 -12.05
N ASN A 29 -1.93 2.95 -12.50
CA ASN A 29 -2.47 2.95 -13.86
C ASN A 29 -3.68 3.87 -14.02
N LYS A 30 -4.61 3.86 -13.06
CA LYS A 30 -5.90 4.56 -13.14
C LYS A 30 -6.00 5.76 -12.20
N GLY A 31 -5.11 5.89 -11.22
CA GLY A 31 -5.12 6.99 -10.25
C GLY A 31 -6.02 6.70 -9.03
N ILE A 32 -6.56 7.77 -8.45
CA ILE A 32 -7.24 7.73 -7.13
C ILE A 32 -8.76 7.63 -7.21
N CYS A 33 -9.30 7.82 -8.41
CA CYS A 33 -10.73 7.83 -8.71
C CYS A 33 -11.38 6.48 -9.09
N PRO A 34 -10.69 5.32 -9.04
CA PRO A 34 -11.35 4.03 -8.95
C PRO A 34 -11.26 3.46 -7.51
N PRO A 35 -12.38 3.40 -6.77
CA PRO A 35 -12.50 2.60 -5.55
C PRO A 35 -13.43 1.37 -5.73
N PRO A 36 -13.46 0.42 -4.77
CA PRO A 36 -12.64 0.39 -3.55
C PRO A 36 -11.36 -0.44 -3.71
N PHE A 37 -10.28 0.08 -3.12
CA PHE A 37 -9.21 -0.78 -2.62
C PHE A 37 -9.73 -1.48 -1.35
N PRO A 38 -9.37 -2.75 -1.05
CA PRO A 38 -9.61 -3.32 0.26
C PRO A 38 -8.99 -2.40 1.32
N ASP A 39 -9.73 -2.22 2.42
CA ASP A 39 -9.22 -1.51 3.58
C ASP A 39 -7.85 -2.09 3.98
N ASP A 40 -6.93 -1.20 4.40
CA ASP A 40 -5.59 -1.57 4.83
C ASP A 40 -5.55 -2.38 6.14
N ASP A 41 -6.70 -2.70 6.72
CA ASP A 41 -6.87 -3.60 7.86
C ASP A 41 -6.20 -4.97 7.64
N TRP A 42 -6.10 -5.45 6.40
CA TRP A 42 -5.39 -6.70 6.11
C TRP A 42 -3.91 -6.65 6.54
N ILE A 43 -3.27 -5.48 6.53
CA ILE A 43 -1.88 -5.30 6.97
C ILE A 43 -1.80 -5.49 8.48
N ARG A 44 -2.78 -4.96 9.22
CA ARG A 44 -2.85 -5.05 10.68
C ARG A 44 -3.12 -6.49 11.14
N ASP A 45 -3.97 -7.21 10.40
CA ASP A 45 -4.32 -8.59 10.68
C ASP A 45 -3.32 -9.61 10.10
N SER A 46 -2.35 -9.16 9.31
CA SER A 46 -1.31 -10.02 8.73
C SER A 46 -0.42 -10.62 9.81
N ARG A 47 -0.20 -11.95 9.74
CA ARG A 47 0.81 -12.62 10.59
C ARG A 47 2.20 -12.65 9.95
N VAL A 48 2.34 -12.25 8.68
CA VAL A 48 3.64 -12.07 8.01
C VAL A 48 4.12 -10.66 8.17
N PHE A 49 3.25 -9.69 7.89
CA PHE A 49 3.62 -8.31 7.76
C PHE A 49 3.15 -7.50 8.96
N THR A 50 3.85 -6.40 9.17
CA THR A 50 3.45 -5.25 9.96
C THR A 50 3.64 -4.02 9.09
N PRO A 51 2.96 -2.91 9.41
CA PRO A 51 3.31 -1.60 8.88
C PRO A 51 4.83 -1.37 8.94
N GLY A 52 5.43 -0.93 7.83
CA GLY A 52 6.85 -0.57 7.79
C GLY A 52 7.15 0.73 8.55
N PRO A 53 8.45 1.06 8.75
CA PRO A 53 8.84 2.37 9.25
C PRO A 53 8.40 3.47 8.27
N GLY A 54 7.77 4.54 8.76
CA GLY A 54 7.24 5.60 7.89
C GLY A 54 5.89 5.26 7.24
N PHE A 55 5.08 4.42 7.89
CA PHE A 55 3.70 4.15 7.50
C PHE A 55 2.75 5.26 7.99
N ALA A 56 1.98 5.86 7.10
CA ALA A 56 0.92 6.81 7.44
C ALA A 56 -0.41 6.41 6.80
N GLY A 57 -1.49 6.47 7.58
CA GLY A 57 -2.85 6.27 7.08
C GLY A 57 -3.49 7.58 6.64
N VAL A 58 -4.16 7.56 5.50
CA VAL A 58 -5.04 8.65 5.03
C VAL A 58 -6.39 8.07 4.63
N THR A 59 -7.45 8.85 4.82
CA THR A 59 -8.80 8.41 4.41
C THR A 59 -9.21 9.19 3.16
N LEU A 60 -9.58 8.45 2.12
CA LEU A 60 -10.17 8.98 0.90
C LEU A 60 -11.69 8.93 1.05
N PHE A 61 -12.37 10.04 0.75
CA PHE A 61 -13.82 10.14 0.76
C PHE A 61 -14.32 10.51 -0.63
N TYR A 62 -15.29 9.76 -1.15
CA TYR A 62 -15.76 9.93 -2.52
C TYR A 62 -17.12 10.62 -2.60
N ASP A 63 -17.30 11.48 -3.61
CA ASP A 63 -18.53 12.21 -3.90
C ASP A 63 -19.15 12.91 -2.68
N CYS A 64 -18.31 13.65 -1.98
CA CYS A 64 -18.71 14.45 -0.83
C CYS A 64 -19.38 15.78 -1.24
N PRO A 65 -20.50 16.18 -0.60
CA PRO A 65 -21.11 17.49 -0.80
C PRO A 65 -20.27 18.59 -0.15
N SER A 66 -19.94 19.63 -0.94
CA SER A 66 -19.15 20.77 -0.48
C SER A 66 -19.96 21.76 0.39
N PRO A 67 -19.38 22.41 1.43
CA PRO A 67 -18.04 22.20 2.00
C PRO A 67 -18.12 21.40 3.32
N ILE A 68 -17.42 20.26 3.42
CA ILE A 68 -17.41 19.45 4.66
C ILE A 68 -16.37 19.97 5.66
N SER A 69 -15.20 20.43 5.20
CA SER A 69 -14.15 21.01 6.05
C SER A 69 -13.08 21.70 5.19
N THR A 70 -12.38 22.69 5.74
CA THR A 70 -11.21 23.34 5.14
C THR A 70 -9.95 22.47 5.15
N ASP A 71 -9.94 21.41 5.96
CA ASP A 71 -8.76 20.54 6.16
C ASP A 71 -8.74 19.34 5.20
N LEU A 72 -9.70 19.30 4.26
CA LEU A 72 -9.80 18.28 3.23
C LEU A 72 -9.17 18.76 1.93
N LEU A 73 -8.22 18.00 1.42
CA LEU A 73 -7.72 18.21 0.06
C LEU A 73 -8.73 17.65 -0.93
N PHE A 74 -9.14 18.46 -1.91
CA PHE A 74 -10.13 18.08 -2.92
C PHE A 74 -9.47 17.81 -4.27
N PHE A 75 -9.82 16.69 -4.89
CA PHE A 75 -9.36 16.32 -6.23
C PHE A 75 -10.55 15.95 -7.13
N PRO A 76 -10.70 16.60 -8.29
CA PRO A 76 -11.72 16.21 -9.26
C PRO A 76 -11.33 14.90 -9.96
N CYS A 77 -12.32 14.06 -10.23
CA CYS A 77 -12.17 12.86 -11.04
C CYS A 77 -12.58 13.11 -12.49
N ASN A 78 -12.26 12.17 -13.39
CA ASN A 78 -12.69 12.26 -14.79
C ASN A 78 -14.16 11.86 -14.94
N LYS A 79 -14.80 12.32 -16.02
CA LYS A 79 -16.22 12.02 -16.31
C LYS A 79 -16.55 10.53 -16.50
N ASN A 80 -15.54 9.70 -16.75
CA ASN A 80 -15.69 8.26 -16.97
C ASN A 80 -15.34 7.43 -15.73
N ASP A 81 -14.94 8.08 -14.63
CA ASP A 81 -14.67 7.40 -13.38
C ASP A 81 -16.01 7.16 -12.63
N ASP A 82 -16.02 6.17 -11.73
CA ASP A 82 -17.23 5.80 -10.97
C ASP A 82 -17.67 6.89 -9.99
N TYR A 83 -16.75 7.79 -9.64
CA TYR A 83 -16.97 8.92 -8.74
C TYR A 83 -16.55 10.22 -9.43
N SER A 84 -17.21 11.31 -9.06
CA SER A 84 -16.96 12.65 -9.62
C SER A 84 -15.82 13.38 -8.90
N ASN A 85 -15.58 13.07 -7.62
CA ASN A 85 -14.50 13.66 -6.84
C ASN A 85 -14.04 12.77 -5.69
N VAL A 86 -12.83 13.05 -5.21
CA VAL A 86 -12.28 12.49 -3.98
C VAL A 86 -11.73 13.59 -3.10
N SER A 87 -12.05 13.51 -1.81
CA SER A 87 -11.52 14.35 -0.74
C SER A 87 -10.60 13.53 0.16
N VAL A 88 -9.46 14.08 0.57
CA VAL A 88 -8.47 13.36 1.39
C VAL A 88 -8.35 13.98 2.77
N ALA A 89 -8.58 13.16 3.80
CA ALA A 89 -8.29 13.51 5.19
C ALA A 89 -6.93 12.95 5.60
N ILE A 90 -6.08 13.85 6.10
CA ILE A 90 -4.68 13.59 6.48
C ILE A 90 -4.56 13.17 7.95
N ALA A 91 -5.61 13.33 8.76
CA ALA A 91 -5.66 12.93 10.17
C ALA A 91 -7.11 12.74 10.64
N ASN A 92 -7.29 12.07 11.79
CA ASN A 92 -8.52 11.66 12.50
C ASN A 92 -9.60 12.75 12.67
N ASN A 93 -10.07 13.33 11.58
CA ASN A 93 -11.21 14.22 11.59
C ASN A 93 -12.47 13.35 11.62
N ASN A 94 -12.78 12.86 12.82
CA ASN A 94 -13.96 12.05 13.10
C ASN A 94 -15.27 12.81 12.84
N ASN A 95 -15.22 14.11 12.53
CA ASN A 95 -16.38 14.93 12.19
C ASN A 95 -16.86 14.70 10.75
N ILE A 96 -16.07 14.03 9.90
CA ILE A 96 -16.49 13.66 8.55
C ILE A 96 -17.24 12.34 8.67
N HIS A 97 -18.56 12.41 8.72
CA HIS A 97 -19.40 11.21 8.73
C HIS A 97 -19.64 10.72 7.30
N PRO A 98 -19.46 9.40 7.04
CA PRO A 98 -19.73 8.78 5.75
C PRO A 98 -21.14 9.07 5.22
N GLN A 99 -22.12 9.33 6.09
CA GLN A 99 -23.50 9.68 5.69
C GLN A 99 -23.60 10.87 4.74
N ARG A 100 -22.57 11.72 4.65
CA ARG A 100 -22.54 12.83 3.68
C ARG A 100 -21.84 12.44 2.38
N CYS A 101 -20.87 11.54 2.38
CA CYS A 101 -20.14 11.12 1.19
C CYS A 101 -20.74 9.82 0.64
N SER A 102 -20.45 9.48 -0.62
CA SER A 102 -20.97 8.23 -1.19
C SER A 102 -20.21 7.01 -0.70
N ASP A 103 -18.90 7.16 -0.47
CA ASP A 103 -18.03 6.08 0.01
C ASP A 103 -16.79 6.64 0.74
N SER A 104 -16.09 5.79 1.49
CA SER A 104 -14.81 6.11 2.14
C SER A 104 -13.92 4.91 2.31
N VAL A 105 -12.61 5.07 2.09
CA VAL A 105 -11.61 4.01 2.26
C VAL A 105 -10.36 4.54 2.97
N SER A 106 -9.78 3.72 3.83
CA SER A 106 -8.47 4.01 4.43
C SER A 106 -7.36 3.42 3.57
N VAL A 107 -6.38 4.24 3.22
CA VAL A 107 -5.22 3.82 2.44
C VAL A 107 -3.93 4.20 3.15
N THR A 108 -2.93 3.38 2.94
CA THR A 108 -1.58 3.61 3.42
C THR A 108 -0.74 4.38 2.41
N ILE A 109 0.01 5.37 2.89
CA ILE A 109 1.08 6.07 2.17
C ILE A 109 2.36 6.14 3.01
N LEU A 110 3.45 6.58 2.40
CA LEU A 110 4.66 6.94 3.14
C LEU A 110 4.43 8.20 4.00
N GLU A 111 5.04 8.26 5.17
CA GLU A 111 5.00 9.42 6.08
C GLU A 111 5.60 10.66 5.41
N THR A 112 6.69 10.47 4.65
CA THR A 112 7.23 11.55 3.83
C THR A 112 6.19 12.08 2.88
N SER A 113 5.35 11.20 2.28
CA SER A 113 4.19 11.51 1.42
C SER A 113 3.05 12.24 2.15
N LEU A 114 2.86 11.97 3.43
CA LEU A 114 1.92 12.69 4.28
C LEU A 114 2.34 14.15 4.50
N GLU A 115 3.63 14.39 4.74
CA GLU A 115 4.13 15.72 5.10
C GLU A 115 3.96 16.76 3.99
N SER A 116 4.30 16.44 2.74
CA SER A 116 4.03 17.39 1.65
C SER A 116 2.55 17.47 1.23
N LEU A 117 1.69 16.51 1.62
CA LEU A 117 0.23 16.65 1.48
C LEU A 117 -0.25 17.73 2.47
N ARG A 118 0.26 17.72 3.72
CA ARG A 118 -0.01 18.79 4.71
C ARG A 118 0.43 20.16 4.21
N ASN A 119 1.57 20.22 3.53
CA ASN A 119 2.11 21.47 2.99
C ASN A 119 1.43 21.94 1.70
N HIS A 120 0.36 21.28 1.25
CA HIS A 120 -0.38 21.58 0.02
C HIS A 120 0.52 21.66 -1.23
N SER A 121 1.71 21.05 -1.16
CA SER A 121 2.76 21.17 -2.16
C SER A 121 2.86 19.91 -3.03
N TRP A 122 1.89 18.99 -2.93
CA TRP A 122 1.99 17.65 -3.52
C TRP A 122 0.87 17.29 -4.50
N ASP A 123 1.27 16.55 -5.53
CA ASP A 123 0.43 15.64 -6.31
C ASP A 123 0.15 14.33 -5.53
N LEU A 124 -1.07 14.18 -5.02
CA LEU A 124 -1.56 12.97 -4.34
C LEU A 124 -1.39 11.70 -5.20
N LYS A 125 -1.49 11.82 -6.53
CA LYS A 125 -1.24 10.69 -7.44
C LYS A 125 0.22 10.23 -7.36
N GLY A 126 1.16 11.15 -7.23
CA GLY A 126 2.58 10.85 -7.02
C GLY A 126 2.85 10.15 -5.69
N ALA A 127 2.22 10.62 -4.60
CA ALA A 127 2.33 9.99 -3.28
C ALA A 127 1.91 8.51 -3.31
N LEU A 128 0.71 8.23 -3.83
CA LEU A 128 0.21 6.85 -3.88
C LEU A 128 0.98 5.98 -4.86
N LYS A 129 1.52 6.54 -5.94
CA LYS A 129 2.43 5.83 -6.85
C LYS A 129 3.73 5.40 -6.18
N THR A 130 4.23 6.20 -5.24
CA THR A 130 5.42 5.87 -4.44
C THR A 130 5.20 4.59 -3.63
N GLY A 131 3.95 4.25 -3.34
CA GLY A 131 3.59 3.04 -2.61
C GLY A 131 3.78 3.19 -1.11
N PHE A 132 3.96 2.06 -0.44
CA PHE A 132 4.22 1.98 0.99
C PHE A 132 5.11 0.78 1.32
N GLU A 133 5.71 0.84 2.50
CA GLU A 133 6.59 -0.20 3.00
C GLU A 133 5.85 -1.12 3.98
N LEU A 134 6.03 -2.42 3.78
CA LEU A 134 5.69 -3.46 4.73
C LEU A 134 6.96 -3.95 5.40
N GLN A 135 6.89 -4.23 6.69
CA GLN A 135 7.96 -4.95 7.38
C GLN A 135 7.51 -6.37 7.69
N TRP A 136 8.30 -7.39 7.35
CA TRP A 136 7.95 -8.76 7.76
C TRP A 136 8.40 -9.06 9.20
N ARG A 137 7.55 -9.75 9.95
CA ARG A 137 7.65 -9.92 11.41
C ARG A 137 8.86 -10.74 11.83
N LYS A 138 9.02 -11.94 11.26
CA LYS A 138 10.11 -12.86 11.62
C LYS A 138 11.38 -12.43 10.90
N ASN A 139 12.52 -12.41 11.60
CA ASN A 139 13.79 -12.24 10.92
C ASN A 139 14.18 -13.56 10.22
N TYR A 140 14.36 -13.51 8.90
CA TYR A 140 14.78 -14.64 8.07
C TYR A 140 16.20 -14.45 7.50
N SER A 141 16.98 -13.50 8.03
CA SER A 141 18.32 -13.22 7.51
C SER A 141 19.22 -14.45 7.55
N GLU A 142 19.14 -15.27 8.59
CA GLU A 142 19.96 -16.49 8.72
C GLU A 142 19.52 -17.58 7.73
N GLU A 143 18.23 -17.87 7.65
CA GLU A 143 17.68 -18.83 6.69
C GLU A 143 17.95 -18.39 5.24
N CYS A 144 17.85 -17.09 4.98
CA CYS A 144 18.15 -16.53 3.68
C CYS A 144 19.65 -16.59 3.36
N TRP A 145 20.51 -16.26 4.32
CA TRP A 145 21.95 -16.37 4.14
C TRP A 145 22.40 -17.81 3.87
N ASN A 146 21.84 -18.79 4.60
CA ASN A 146 22.09 -20.20 4.33
C ASN A 146 21.62 -20.60 2.93
N CYS A 147 20.45 -20.11 2.50
CA CYS A 147 19.92 -20.37 1.17
C CYS A 147 20.83 -19.82 0.06
N THR A 148 21.18 -18.54 0.13
CA THR A 148 22.02 -17.90 -0.89
C THR A 148 23.44 -18.47 -0.89
N SER A 149 23.98 -18.83 0.28
CA SER A 149 25.27 -19.53 0.40
C SER A 149 25.28 -20.90 -0.28
N SER A 150 24.11 -21.55 -0.41
CA SER A 150 23.95 -22.82 -1.15
C SER A 150 23.69 -22.64 -2.65
N GLY A 151 23.72 -21.42 -3.17
CA GLY A 151 23.43 -21.09 -4.57
C GLY A 151 21.93 -20.95 -4.88
N GLY A 152 21.10 -20.89 -3.84
CA GLY A 152 19.66 -20.67 -3.97
C GLY A 152 19.26 -19.20 -3.88
N ALA A 153 17.96 -18.95 -3.95
CA ALA A 153 17.35 -17.63 -3.73
C ALA A 153 16.23 -17.69 -2.69
N CYS A 154 16.07 -16.62 -1.95
CA CYS A 154 15.08 -16.55 -0.88
C CYS A 154 13.70 -16.17 -1.43
N GLY A 155 12.64 -16.53 -0.72
CA GLY A 155 11.28 -16.20 -1.12
C GLY A 155 10.26 -16.35 0.01
N PHE A 156 9.05 -15.84 -0.20
CA PHE A 156 7.94 -15.97 0.75
C PHE A 156 6.64 -16.40 0.06
N HIS A 157 5.97 -17.41 0.63
CA HIS A 157 4.58 -17.71 0.30
C HIS A 157 3.66 -16.83 1.13
N ILE A 158 3.16 -15.76 0.52
CA ILE A 158 2.33 -14.75 1.18
C ILE A 158 0.86 -15.19 1.41
N PHE A 159 0.33 -16.17 0.67
CA PHE A 159 -1.10 -16.55 0.72
C PHE A 159 -1.42 -17.82 1.51
N GLU A 160 -0.72 -18.92 1.28
CA GLU A 160 -1.16 -20.22 1.80
C GLU A 160 -0.58 -20.56 3.17
N TYR A 161 0.69 -20.23 3.42
CA TYR A 161 1.38 -20.68 4.63
C TYR A 161 2.20 -19.61 5.32
N GLN A 162 2.36 -18.43 4.70
CA GLN A 162 3.09 -17.32 5.32
C GLN A 162 4.54 -17.71 5.66
N THR A 163 5.11 -18.60 4.85
CA THR A 163 6.40 -19.27 5.08
C THR A 163 7.49 -18.76 4.16
N PHE A 164 8.69 -18.61 4.73
CA PHE A 164 9.93 -18.50 3.98
C PHE A 164 10.19 -19.76 3.15
N PHE A 165 10.76 -19.61 1.97
CA PHE A 165 11.29 -20.71 1.16
C PHE A 165 12.67 -20.38 0.60
N CYS A 166 13.46 -21.43 0.39
CA CYS A 166 14.73 -21.38 -0.32
C CYS A 166 14.57 -22.09 -1.66
N TYR A 167 14.86 -21.37 -2.74
CA TYR A 167 14.72 -21.83 -4.12
C TYR A 167 16.06 -22.31 -4.67
N ASN A 168 16.16 -23.57 -5.11
CA ASN A 168 17.31 -24.07 -5.87
C ASN A 168 17.03 -23.96 -7.37
N THR A 169 18.01 -23.48 -8.14
CA THR A 169 17.92 -23.09 -9.57
C THR A 169 17.63 -24.22 -10.58
N SER A 170 17.09 -25.37 -10.15
CA SER A 170 16.81 -26.55 -11.00
C SER A 170 15.38 -26.63 -11.54
N ASP A 171 14.43 -25.91 -10.93
CA ASP A 171 13.04 -25.88 -11.37
C ASP A 171 12.70 -24.54 -12.03
N ASN A 172 11.59 -24.47 -12.77
CA ASN A 172 11.05 -23.25 -13.37
C ASN A 172 10.09 -22.60 -12.37
N ILE A 173 10.25 -21.32 -11.96
CA ILE A 173 9.17 -20.49 -11.40
C ILE A 173 9.47 -18.98 -11.36
N LEU A 174 8.36 -18.24 -11.28
CA LEU A 174 8.07 -16.85 -11.66
C LEU A 174 8.76 -15.68 -10.93
N TRP A 175 9.33 -15.75 -9.72
CA TRP A 175 9.98 -14.57 -9.08
C TRP A 175 11.05 -14.94 -8.06
N VAL A 176 12.12 -14.13 -7.99
CA VAL A 176 13.36 -14.32 -7.20
C VAL A 176 13.58 -13.10 -6.30
N ILE A 177 13.81 -13.31 -4.99
CA ILE A 177 14.36 -12.26 -4.11
C ILE A 177 15.87 -12.31 -4.23
N GLY A 178 16.45 -11.33 -4.93
CA GLY A 178 17.88 -11.10 -5.01
C GLY A 178 18.33 -10.03 -4.02
#